data_AF-A0A069I7F5-F1
#
_entry.id   AF-A0A069I7F5-F1
#
_cell.length_a   1.000
_cell.length_b   1.000
_cell.length_c   1.000
_cell.angle_alpha   90.00
_cell.angle_beta   90.00
_cell.angle_gamma   90.00
#
_symmetry.space_group_name_H-M   'P 1'
#
loop_
_entity.id
_entity.type
_entity.pdbx_description
1 polymer ?
#
loop_
_entity_poly.entity_id
_entity_poly.type
_entity_poly.pdbx_seq_one_letter_code
_entity_poly.pdbx_strand_id
1 'polypeptide(L)'
;MKKIQKTKHAEPGLSMNSLAVQLKDKGLRLAATSRARITAPPKPHIDDIAVDQLAIAQKAKLTKCRDKGRGGWDNPLECSVEKLAQMMAEAVCKGDPVDVANFAAMLQARGASHQAIAEHATRALLRGSREQNESDLRNAARYLKLRDVPDRKLGVPGIPCISIPTSASSGNHINGGEADHAIDSISDWTK
;
A
#
# COMPACT_ATOMS: atom_id res chain seq x y z
N MET A 1 82.14 -30.04 59.05
CA MET A 1 82.31 -28.85 59.91
C MET A 1 82.63 -27.64 59.04
N LYS A 2 82.03 -26.47 59.35
CA LYS A 2 82.26 -25.09 58.79
C LYS A 2 81.77 -24.86 57.35
N LYS A 3 80.58 -24.29 57.11
CA LYS A 3 80.09 -22.89 57.22
C LYS A 3 80.49 -21.95 56.06
N ILE A 4 79.49 -21.69 55.21
CA ILE A 4 78.95 -20.38 54.71
C ILE A 4 79.84 -19.50 53.81
N GLN A 5 79.33 -19.22 52.60
CA GLN A 5 79.12 -17.84 52.13
C GLN A 5 77.88 -17.74 51.22
N LYS A 6 77.08 -16.70 51.47
CA LYS A 6 75.81 -16.32 50.83
C LYS A 6 76.07 -15.67 49.46
N THR A 7 75.22 -15.94 48.48
CA THR A 7 74.83 -14.95 47.45
C THR A 7 73.35 -15.09 47.12
N LYS A 8 72.74 -13.95 46.77
CA LYS A 8 71.33 -13.59 46.91
C LYS A 8 70.48 -14.08 45.73
N HIS A 9 69.18 -14.29 46.00
CA HIS A 9 68.11 -14.39 45.01
C HIS A 9 68.06 -13.16 44.08
N ALA A 10 67.71 -13.36 42.79
CA ALA A 10 66.82 -12.49 42.04
C ALA A 10 66.38 -13.15 40.72
N GLU A 11 65.11 -13.55 40.68
CA GLU A 11 64.31 -13.74 39.46
C GLU A 11 64.42 -12.50 38.55
N PRO A 12 64.49 -12.63 37.21
CA PRO A 12 64.43 -11.48 36.33
C PRO A 12 63.00 -10.93 36.31
N GLY A 13 62.74 -9.93 37.16
CA GLY A 13 61.53 -9.15 37.12
C GLY A 13 61.31 -8.55 35.73
N LEU A 14 60.14 -8.79 35.15
CA LEU A 14 59.63 -8.06 33.99
C LEU A 14 59.69 -6.55 34.30
N SER A 15 60.67 -5.88 33.71
CA SER A 15 60.79 -4.42 33.81
C SER A 15 59.74 -3.76 32.92
N MET A 16 58.78 -3.07 33.56
CA MET A 16 57.74 -2.27 32.88
C MET A 16 58.30 -1.14 31.99
N ASN A 17 59.62 -0.93 31.96
CA ASN A 17 60.26 0.11 31.15
C ASN A 17 60.60 -0.35 29.72
N SER A 18 60.46 -1.63 29.37
CA SER A 18 60.77 -2.12 28.01
C SER A 18 59.60 -1.97 27.04
N LEU A 19 58.34 -1.98 27.51
CA LEU A 19 57.14 -1.78 26.68
C LEU A 19 56.91 -0.32 26.31
N ALA A 20 57.25 0.62 27.21
CA ALA A 20 57.08 2.05 26.99
C ALA A 20 58.05 2.60 25.91
N VAL A 21 59.23 2.01 25.76
CA VAL A 21 60.22 2.40 24.75
C VAL A 21 59.85 1.86 23.37
N GLN A 22 59.31 0.64 23.27
CA GLN A 22 58.84 0.07 21.99
C GLN A 22 57.59 0.76 21.42
N LEU A 23 56.76 1.38 22.26
CA LEU A 23 55.57 2.11 21.82
C LEU A 23 55.88 3.53 21.33
N LYS A 24 56.97 4.16 21.79
CA LYS A 24 57.39 5.48 21.28
C LYS A 24 57.89 5.42 19.84
N ASP A 25 58.59 4.36 19.45
CA ASP A 25 59.16 4.22 18.10
C ASP A 25 58.17 3.63 17.08
N LYS A 26 57.19 2.83 17.52
CA LYS A 26 56.10 2.35 16.66
C LYS A 26 54.94 3.34 16.52
N GLY A 27 54.86 4.35 17.39
CA GLY A 27 53.82 5.38 17.38
C GLY A 27 54.00 6.48 16.34
N LEU A 28 55.12 6.52 15.62
CA LEU A 28 55.47 7.62 14.71
C LEU A 28 55.75 7.20 13.25
N ARG A 29 55.15 6.10 12.78
CA ARG A 29 55.25 5.66 11.37
C ARG A 29 53.93 5.18 10.74
N LEU A 30 52.80 5.79 11.14
CA LEU A 30 51.50 5.62 10.48
C LEU A 30 50.83 6.96 10.13
N ALA A 31 51.61 8.04 10.06
CA ALA A 31 51.13 9.39 9.79
C ALA A 31 51.51 9.91 8.40
N ALA A 32 51.57 9.06 7.37
CA ALA A 32 51.93 9.54 6.02
C ALA A 32 51.55 8.61 4.84
N THR A 33 50.33 8.04 4.75
CA THR A 33 49.77 7.56 3.46
C THR A 33 48.26 7.33 3.50
N SER A 34 47.49 8.28 4.01
CA SER A 34 46.15 8.56 3.48
C SER A 34 45.69 9.90 4.02
N ARG A 35 46.03 10.97 3.29
CA ARG A 35 45.20 12.16 3.35
C ARG A 35 43.92 11.80 2.60
N ALA A 36 43.09 10.94 3.22
CA ALA A 36 41.72 10.76 2.81
C ALA A 36 41.16 12.17 2.79
N ARG A 37 40.89 12.66 1.59
CA ARG A 37 40.28 13.96 1.39
C ARG A 37 38.97 13.83 2.17
N ILE A 38 38.88 14.48 3.34
CA ILE A 38 37.60 14.64 4.02
C ILE A 38 36.84 15.59 3.11
N THR A 39 36.25 15.04 2.05
CA THR A 39 35.26 15.72 1.25
C THR A 39 34.14 16.02 2.22
N ALA A 40 33.78 17.29 2.37
CA ALA A 40 32.58 17.66 3.09
C ALA A 40 31.44 16.73 2.63
N PRO A 41 30.58 16.26 3.56
CA PRO A 41 29.48 15.39 3.16
C PRO A 41 28.75 16.07 2.00
N PRO A 42 28.46 15.33 0.91
CA PRO A 42 27.73 15.89 -0.22
C PRO A 42 26.48 16.57 0.34
N LYS A 43 26.19 17.78 -0.13
CA LYS A 43 24.95 18.46 0.26
C LYS A 43 23.80 17.49 -0.03
N PRO A 44 22.91 17.22 0.95
CA PRO A 44 21.85 16.25 0.76
C PRO A 44 21.01 16.64 -0.45
N HIS A 45 20.76 15.69 -1.33
CA HIS A 45 19.93 15.94 -2.51
C HIS A 45 18.48 16.17 -2.05
N ILE A 46 17.74 16.99 -2.79
CA ILE A 46 16.34 17.30 -2.44
C ILE A 46 15.48 16.03 -2.36
N ASP A 47 15.78 15.04 -3.20
CA ASP A 47 15.09 13.73 -3.20
C ASP A 47 15.33 12.96 -1.89
N ASP A 48 16.57 12.94 -1.38
CA ASP A 48 16.91 12.26 -0.12
C ASP A 48 16.13 12.88 1.04
N ILE A 49 16.06 14.22 1.08
CA ILE A 49 15.31 14.95 2.10
C ILE A 49 13.83 14.59 2.04
N ALA A 50 13.25 14.51 0.83
CA ALA A 50 11.83 14.16 0.66
C ALA A 50 11.53 12.72 1.11
N VAL A 51 12.41 11.77 0.77
CA VAL A 51 12.30 10.37 1.20
C VAL A 51 12.42 10.24 2.71
N ASP A 52 13.38 10.94 3.34
CA ASP A 52 13.56 10.90 4.78
C ASP A 52 12.35 11.48 5.53
N GLN A 53 11.81 12.60 5.04
CA GLN A 53 10.59 13.19 5.60
C GLN A 53 9.39 12.24 5.48
N LEU A 54 9.22 11.60 4.33
CA LEU A 54 8.16 10.61 4.12
C LEU A 54 8.34 9.42 5.06
N ALA A 55 9.57 8.90 5.20
CA ALA A 55 9.87 7.78 6.08
C ALA A 55 9.56 8.09 7.55
N ILE A 56 9.83 9.33 8.01
CA ILE A 56 9.44 9.78 9.35
C ILE A 56 7.91 9.76 9.50
N ALA A 57 7.17 10.31 8.53
CA ALA A 57 5.71 10.34 8.56
C ALA A 57 5.09 8.92 8.53
N GLN A 58 5.63 8.03 7.70
CA GLN A 58 5.26 6.62 7.63
C GLN A 58 5.40 5.93 8.99
N LYS A 59 6.58 6.05 9.61
CA LYS A 59 6.87 5.46 10.93
C LYS A 59 5.93 5.99 12.01
N ALA A 60 5.70 7.31 12.04
CA ALA A 60 4.79 7.93 13.00
C ALA A 60 3.34 7.42 12.85
N LYS A 61 2.85 7.29 11.61
CA LYS A 61 1.51 6.76 11.34
C LYS A 61 1.38 5.28 11.68
N LEU A 62 2.38 4.47 11.34
CA LEU A 62 2.39 3.05 11.67
C LEU A 62 2.41 2.82 13.18
N THR A 63 3.13 3.63 13.96
CA THR A 63 3.07 3.56 15.42
C THR A 63 1.64 3.78 15.92
N LYS A 64 0.96 4.85 15.46
CA LYS A 64 -0.45 5.09 15.82
C LYS A 64 -1.39 3.96 15.40
N CYS A 65 -1.11 3.28 14.29
CA CYS A 65 -1.89 2.11 13.85
C CYS A 65 -1.66 0.90 14.77
N ARG A 66 -0.42 0.66 15.21
CA ARG A 66 -0.09 -0.39 16.18
C ARG A 66 -0.78 -0.14 17.53
N ASP A 67 -0.81 1.10 17.99
CA ASP A 67 -1.51 1.48 19.22
C ASP A 67 -3.02 1.20 19.15
N LYS A 68 -3.60 1.22 17.94
CA LYS A 68 -4.99 0.85 17.67
C LYS A 68 -5.19 -0.67 17.47
N GLY A 69 -4.17 -1.48 17.72
CA GLY A 69 -4.22 -2.93 17.53
C GLY A 69 -4.23 -3.39 16.07
N ARG A 70 -3.88 -2.52 15.11
CA ARG A 70 -3.79 -2.91 13.70
C ARG A 70 -2.43 -3.55 13.42
N GLY A 71 -2.43 -4.79 12.92
CA GLY A 71 -1.26 -5.60 12.60
C GLY A 71 -1.57 -6.68 11.56
N GLY A 72 -0.73 -7.71 11.48
CA GLY A 72 -0.98 -8.90 10.64
C GLY A 72 -0.72 -8.73 9.15
N TRP A 73 -0.25 -7.54 8.72
CA TRP A 73 0.10 -7.30 7.32
C TRP A 73 1.29 -8.13 6.85
N ASP A 74 2.08 -8.71 7.74
CA ASP A 74 3.25 -9.54 7.45
C ASP A 74 2.87 -11.00 7.20
N ASN A 75 1.73 -11.47 7.74
CA ASN A 75 1.21 -12.81 7.54
C ASN A 75 0.38 -12.93 6.25
N PRO A 76 0.77 -13.76 5.26
CA PRO A 76 0.01 -13.95 4.02
C PRO A 76 -1.41 -14.51 4.22
N LEU A 77 -1.64 -15.24 5.31
CA LEU A 77 -2.95 -15.83 5.64
C LEU A 77 -3.93 -14.79 6.19
N GLU A 78 -3.43 -13.79 6.91
CA GLU A 78 -4.26 -12.71 7.47
C GLU A 78 -4.46 -11.57 6.48
N CYS A 79 -3.43 -11.28 5.67
CA CYS A 79 -3.48 -10.25 4.65
C CYS A 79 -2.83 -10.77 3.37
N SER A 80 -3.60 -10.96 2.30
CA SER A 80 -3.05 -11.39 1.00
C SER A 80 -2.40 -10.23 0.25
N VAL A 81 -1.58 -10.54 -0.75
CA VAL A 81 -1.03 -9.52 -1.69
C VAL A 81 -2.15 -8.77 -2.41
N GLU A 82 -3.21 -9.48 -2.80
CA GLU A 82 -4.41 -8.88 -3.38
C GLU A 82 -5.04 -7.86 -2.42
N LYS A 83 -5.18 -8.22 -1.14
CA LYS A 83 -5.79 -7.33 -0.14
C LYS A 83 -4.94 -6.09 0.12
N LEU A 84 -3.62 -6.23 0.17
CA LEU A 84 -2.70 -5.09 0.29
C LEU A 84 -2.76 -4.18 -0.95
N ALA A 85 -2.78 -4.74 -2.15
CA ALA A 85 -2.90 -3.97 -3.39
C ALA A 85 -4.26 -3.23 -3.48
N GLN A 86 -5.34 -3.86 -3.01
CA GLN A 86 -6.64 -3.20 -2.87
C GLN A 86 -6.56 -2.02 -1.89
N MET A 87 -6.00 -2.24 -0.70
CA MET A 87 -5.87 -1.18 0.32
C MET A 87 -4.99 -0.01 -0.17
N MET A 88 -3.97 -0.30 -0.97
CA MET A 88 -3.16 0.70 -1.65
C MET A 88 -4.00 1.52 -2.64
N ALA A 89 -4.81 0.88 -3.48
CA ALA A 89 -5.72 1.57 -4.41
C ALA A 89 -6.74 2.45 -3.66
N GLU A 90 -7.32 1.95 -2.57
CA GLU A 90 -8.23 2.73 -1.73
C GLU A 90 -7.53 3.95 -1.08
N ALA A 91 -6.26 3.81 -0.69
CA ALA A 91 -5.46 4.92 -0.17
C ALA A 91 -5.20 6.00 -1.23
N VAL A 92 -4.97 5.61 -2.48
CA VAL A 92 -4.88 6.54 -3.62
C VAL A 92 -6.20 7.31 -3.78
N CYS A 93 -7.34 6.63 -3.77
CA CYS A 93 -8.66 7.28 -3.86
C CYS A 93 -8.94 8.24 -2.69
N LYS A 94 -8.41 7.96 -1.50
CA LYS A 94 -8.52 8.85 -0.32
C LYS A 94 -7.56 10.05 -0.38
N GLY A 95 -6.56 10.02 -1.27
CA GLY A 95 -5.58 11.10 -1.41
C GLY A 95 -4.55 11.16 -0.28
N ASP A 96 -4.27 10.05 0.41
CA ASP A 96 -3.28 10.01 1.49
C ASP A 96 -1.95 9.37 1.00
N PRO A 97 -0.92 10.18 0.67
CA PRO A 97 0.33 9.66 0.13
C PRO A 97 1.13 8.83 1.15
N VAL A 98 0.94 9.06 2.45
CA VAL A 98 1.65 8.31 3.51
C VAL A 98 1.10 6.88 3.59
N ASP A 99 -0.22 6.70 3.46
CA ASP A 99 -0.80 5.35 3.40
C ASP A 99 -0.42 4.60 2.13
N VAL A 100 -0.41 5.29 0.98
CA VAL A 100 0.06 4.68 -0.27
C VAL A 100 1.50 4.19 -0.12
N ALA A 101 2.38 5.03 0.43
CA ALA A 101 3.77 4.67 0.68
C ALA A 101 3.91 3.52 1.69
N ASN A 102 3.11 3.48 2.75
CA ASN A 102 3.10 2.38 3.71
C ASN A 102 2.71 1.05 3.06
N PHE A 103 1.62 1.02 2.28
CA PHE A 103 1.21 -0.20 1.59
C PHE A 103 2.20 -0.63 0.51
N ALA A 104 2.79 0.32 -0.22
CA ALA A 104 3.87 0.04 -1.16
C ALA A 104 5.09 -0.59 -0.46
N ALA A 105 5.50 -0.04 0.69
CA ALA A 105 6.59 -0.60 1.49
C ALA A 105 6.28 -2.02 1.99
N MET A 106 5.04 -2.30 2.41
CA MET A 106 4.59 -3.64 2.83
C MET A 106 4.62 -4.65 1.67
N LEU A 107 4.17 -4.23 0.48
CA LEU A 107 4.22 -5.05 -0.74
C LEU A 107 5.66 -5.34 -1.17
N GLN A 108 6.53 -4.33 -1.13
CA GLN A 108 7.95 -4.47 -1.41
C GLN A 108 8.63 -5.43 -0.43
N ALA A 109 8.35 -5.29 0.87
CA ALA A 109 8.90 -6.17 1.91
C ALA A 109 8.51 -7.64 1.73
N ARG A 110 7.35 -7.90 1.10
CA ARG A 110 6.87 -9.25 0.76
C ARG A 110 7.44 -9.79 -0.55
N GLY A 111 8.21 -9.01 -1.30
CA GLY A 111 8.69 -9.40 -2.62
C GLY A 111 7.56 -9.65 -3.62
N ALA A 112 6.42 -8.94 -3.47
CA ALA A 112 5.29 -9.12 -4.36
C ALA A 112 5.64 -8.72 -5.80
N SER A 113 5.20 -9.51 -6.77
CA SER A 113 5.40 -9.20 -8.19
C SER A 113 4.71 -7.89 -8.56
N HIS A 114 5.43 -7.00 -9.25
CA HIS A 114 4.88 -5.73 -9.73
C HIS A 114 3.64 -5.93 -10.62
N GLN A 115 3.63 -7.00 -11.42
CA GLN A 115 2.49 -7.34 -12.28
C GLN A 115 1.26 -7.71 -11.46
N ALA A 116 1.43 -8.52 -10.41
CA ALA A 116 0.33 -8.90 -9.52
C ALA A 116 -0.22 -7.67 -8.78
N ILE A 117 0.66 -6.79 -8.29
CA ILE A 117 0.26 -5.53 -7.64
C ILE A 117 -0.58 -4.68 -8.60
N ALA A 118 -0.10 -4.47 -9.83
CA ALA A 118 -0.79 -3.68 -10.84
C ALA A 118 -2.16 -4.27 -11.21
N GLU A 119 -2.23 -5.59 -11.40
CA GLU A 119 -3.47 -6.29 -11.73
C GLU A 119 -4.51 -6.14 -10.60
N HIS A 120 -4.12 -6.42 -9.36
CA HIS A 120 -5.04 -6.34 -8.21
C HIS A 120 -5.46 -4.91 -7.90
N ALA A 121 -4.54 -3.94 -7.99
CA ALA A 121 -4.87 -2.52 -7.78
C ALA A 121 -5.80 -1.99 -8.89
N THR A 122 -5.53 -2.32 -10.15
CA THR A 122 -6.41 -1.96 -11.28
C THR A 122 -7.79 -2.58 -11.12
N ARG A 123 -7.85 -3.86 -10.75
CA ARG A 123 -9.11 -4.53 -10.43
C ARG A 123 -9.86 -3.81 -9.32
N ALA A 124 -9.19 -3.40 -8.25
CA ALA A 124 -9.82 -2.69 -7.14
C ALA A 124 -10.40 -1.33 -7.56
N LEU A 125 -9.66 -0.55 -8.36
CA LEU A 125 -10.14 0.74 -8.88
C LEU A 125 -11.33 0.58 -9.82
N LEU A 126 -11.37 -0.50 -10.61
CA LEU A 126 -12.41 -0.77 -11.58
C LEU A 126 -13.60 -1.58 -11.03
N ARG A 127 -13.56 -2.08 -9.78
CA ARG A 127 -14.64 -2.91 -9.20
C ARG A 127 -15.99 -2.20 -9.25
N GLY A 128 -16.05 -0.91 -8.89
CA GLY A 128 -17.29 -0.12 -8.97
C GLY A 128 -17.86 -0.05 -10.39
N SER A 129 -16.99 0.17 -11.39
CA SER A 129 -17.39 0.23 -12.80
C SER A 129 -17.83 -1.13 -13.35
N ARG A 130 -17.24 -2.24 -12.91
CA ARG A 130 -17.59 -3.58 -13.39
C ARG A 130 -18.93 -4.09 -12.84
N GLU A 131 -19.20 -3.84 -11.56
CA GLU A 131 -20.47 -4.23 -10.92
C GLU A 131 -21.63 -3.35 -11.40
N GLN A 132 -21.40 -2.04 -11.58
CA GLN A 132 -22.36 -1.13 -12.23
C GLN A 132 -22.64 -1.57 -13.67
N ASN A 133 -21.61 -1.85 -14.47
CA ASN A 133 -21.79 -2.31 -15.84
C ASN A 133 -22.58 -3.64 -15.92
N GLU A 134 -22.37 -4.59 -15.01
CA GLU A 134 -23.16 -5.84 -15.00
C GLU A 134 -24.63 -5.59 -14.62
N SER A 135 -24.89 -4.74 -13.62
CA SER A 135 -26.25 -4.31 -13.28
C SER A 135 -26.92 -3.57 -14.43
N ASP A 136 -26.19 -2.66 -15.07
CA ASP A 136 -26.67 -1.86 -16.21
C ASP A 136 -26.96 -2.75 -17.42
N LEU A 137 -26.10 -3.74 -17.70
CA LEU A 137 -26.34 -4.75 -18.74
C LEU A 137 -27.55 -5.63 -18.43
N ARG A 138 -27.73 -6.05 -17.17
CA ARG A 138 -28.90 -6.83 -16.73
C ARG A 138 -30.19 -6.01 -16.86
N ASN A 139 -30.15 -4.74 -16.46
CA ASN A 139 -31.27 -3.81 -16.58
C ASN A 139 -31.57 -3.52 -18.06
N ALA A 140 -30.56 -3.22 -18.87
CA ALA A 140 -30.70 -3.01 -20.32
C ALA A 140 -31.31 -4.24 -21.02
N ALA A 141 -30.85 -5.45 -20.70
CA ALA A 141 -31.44 -6.68 -21.22
C ALA A 141 -32.91 -6.87 -20.78
N ARG A 142 -33.27 -6.43 -19.58
CA ARG A 142 -34.65 -6.44 -19.09
C ARG A 142 -35.52 -5.43 -19.84
N TYR A 143 -35.00 -4.23 -20.12
CA TYR A 143 -35.69 -3.20 -20.90
C TYR A 143 -35.87 -3.61 -22.37
N LEU A 144 -34.85 -4.20 -22.99
CA LEU A 144 -34.95 -4.74 -24.35
C LEU A 144 -36.04 -5.81 -24.46
N LYS A 145 -36.14 -6.70 -23.46
CA LYS A 145 -37.22 -7.69 -23.40
C LYS A 145 -38.61 -7.09 -23.21
N LEU A 146 -38.72 -5.84 -22.75
CA LEU A 146 -39.98 -5.12 -22.58
C LEU A 146 -40.44 -4.44 -23.88
N ARG A 147 -39.48 -4.06 -24.73
CA ARG A 147 -39.68 -3.23 -25.93
C ARG A 147 -40.62 -3.88 -26.96
N ASP A 148 -40.55 -5.19 -27.11
CA ASP A 148 -41.35 -5.94 -28.08
C ASP A 148 -42.56 -6.67 -27.46
N VAL A 149 -42.90 -6.40 -26.19
CA VAL A 149 -44.02 -7.05 -25.51
C VAL A 149 -45.33 -6.35 -25.88
N PRO A 150 -46.31 -7.05 -26.47
CA PRO A 150 -47.62 -6.47 -26.74
C PRO A 150 -48.38 -6.18 -25.44
N ASP A 151 -49.15 -5.08 -25.41
CA ASP A 151 -49.86 -4.58 -24.21
C ASP A 151 -50.69 -5.64 -23.50
N ARG A 152 -51.40 -6.46 -24.29
CA ARG A 152 -52.24 -7.57 -23.80
C ARG A 152 -51.49 -8.66 -23.01
N LYS A 153 -50.15 -8.67 -23.06
CA LYS A 153 -49.29 -9.63 -22.37
C LYS A 153 -48.59 -9.02 -21.14
N LEU A 154 -48.73 -7.73 -20.89
CA LEU A 154 -48.18 -7.09 -19.70
C LEU A 154 -48.93 -7.56 -18.44
N GLY A 155 -48.22 -7.72 -17.33
CA GLY A 155 -48.81 -8.16 -16.05
C GLY A 155 -49.06 -9.67 -15.93
N VAL A 156 -48.77 -10.47 -16.98
CA VAL A 156 -48.82 -11.93 -16.93
C VAL A 156 -47.60 -12.48 -16.16
N PRO A 157 -47.76 -13.51 -15.30
CA PRO A 157 -46.64 -14.11 -14.59
C PRO A 157 -45.49 -14.53 -15.52
N GLY A 158 -44.27 -14.11 -15.20
CA GLY A 158 -43.07 -14.42 -15.98
C GLY A 158 -42.76 -13.47 -17.14
N ILE A 159 -43.66 -12.53 -17.48
CA ILE A 159 -43.41 -11.49 -18.46
C ILE A 159 -42.92 -10.22 -17.75
N PRO A 160 -41.76 -9.65 -18.12
CA PRO A 160 -41.29 -8.41 -17.52
C PRO A 160 -42.28 -7.28 -17.88
N CYS A 161 -42.68 -6.51 -16.88
CA CYS A 161 -43.54 -5.33 -17.03
C CYS A 161 -43.06 -4.21 -16.10
N ILE A 162 -43.34 -2.96 -16.47
CA ILE A 162 -43.19 -1.80 -15.59
C ILE A 162 -44.59 -1.43 -15.13
N SER A 163 -44.81 -1.40 -13.81
CA SER A 163 -46.10 -1.02 -13.21
C SER A 163 -46.03 0.41 -12.71
N ILE A 164 -46.91 1.28 -13.21
CA ILE A 164 -47.11 2.62 -12.70
C ILE A 164 -48.31 2.58 -11.75
N PRO A 165 -48.13 2.85 -10.45
CA PRO A 165 -49.25 2.86 -9.51
C PRO A 165 -50.20 4.00 -9.88
N THR A 166 -51.46 3.66 -10.14
CA THR A 166 -52.56 4.62 -10.35
C THR A 166 -53.38 4.82 -9.07
N SER A 167 -53.27 3.90 -8.11
CA SER A 167 -53.78 4.03 -6.74
C SER A 167 -52.99 3.13 -5.77
N ALA A 168 -53.36 3.13 -4.48
CA ALA A 168 -52.74 2.28 -3.47
C ALA A 168 -52.86 0.77 -3.75
N SER A 169 -53.84 0.35 -4.56
CA SER A 169 -54.12 -1.06 -4.87
C SER A 169 -54.29 -1.33 -6.36
N SER A 170 -54.00 -0.36 -7.23
CA SER A 170 -54.08 -0.50 -8.69
C SER A 170 -52.90 0.16 -9.39
N GLY A 171 -52.47 -0.41 -10.50
CA GLY A 171 -51.47 0.19 -11.37
C GLY A 171 -51.74 -0.16 -12.82
N ASN A 172 -51.29 0.71 -13.72
CA ASN A 172 -51.23 0.42 -15.15
C ASN A 172 -49.87 -0.17 -15.48
N HIS A 173 -49.83 -1.03 -16.50
CA HIS A 173 -48.58 -1.56 -17.03
C HIS A 173 -48.26 -0.82 -18.32
N ILE A 174 -47.00 -0.43 -18.49
CA ILE A 174 -46.53 0.18 -19.73
C ILE A 174 -45.61 -0.79 -20.48
N ASN A 175 -45.69 -0.77 -21.82
CA ASN A 175 -44.75 -1.48 -22.68
C ASN A 175 -43.47 -0.64 -22.87
N GLY A 176 -42.44 -1.21 -23.52
CA GLY A 176 -41.19 -0.47 -23.74
C GLY A 176 -41.30 0.68 -24.75
N GLY A 177 -42.18 0.59 -25.75
CA GLY A 177 -42.43 1.70 -26.70
C GLY A 177 -43.09 2.91 -26.05
N GLU A 178 -44.03 2.71 -25.12
CA GLU A 178 -44.64 3.77 -24.30
C GLU A 178 -43.62 4.41 -23.36
N ALA A 179 -42.72 3.60 -22.78
CA ALA A 179 -41.63 4.09 -21.95
C ALA A 179 -40.66 4.97 -22.75
N ASP A 180 -40.29 4.55 -23.97
CA ASP A 180 -39.42 5.30 -24.88
C ASP A 180 -40.07 6.65 -25.25
N HIS A 181 -41.35 6.64 -25.66
CA HIS A 181 -42.10 7.87 -25.97
C HIS A 181 -42.18 8.85 -24.79
N ALA A 182 -42.35 8.35 -23.56
CA ALA A 182 -42.36 9.18 -22.37
C ALA A 182 -41.00 9.87 -22.14
N ILE A 183 -39.88 9.16 -22.30
CA ILE A 183 -38.54 9.75 -22.16
C ILE A 183 -38.24 10.78 -23.25
N ASP A 184 -38.61 10.48 -24.49
CA ASP A 184 -38.46 11.43 -25.60
C ASP A 184 -39.25 12.71 -25.34
N SER A 185 -40.48 12.58 -24.82
CA SER A 185 -41.32 13.73 -24.48
C SER A 185 -40.76 14.60 -23.34
N ILE A 186 -40.04 14.01 -22.39
CA ILE A 186 -39.38 14.74 -21.29
C ILE A 186 -38.14 15.49 -21.82
N SER A 187 -37.40 14.89 -22.75
CA SER A 187 -36.20 15.50 -23.34
C SER A 187 -36.52 16.76 -24.15
N ASP A 188 -37.70 16.80 -24.76
CA ASP A 188 -38.21 17.97 -25.49
C ASP A 188 -38.64 19.13 -24.58
N TRP A 189 -38.89 18.90 -23.28
CA TRP A 189 -39.21 19.96 -22.30
C TRP A 189 -37.98 20.70 -21.76
N THR A 190 -36.78 20.18 -22.04
CA THR A 190 -35.50 20.75 -21.59
C THR A 190 -34.78 21.59 -22.65
N LYS A 191 -35.41 21.86 -23.80
CA LYS A 191 -34.98 22.83 -24.80
C LYS A 191 -35.84 24.08 -24.74
#